data_AF-A0A8D8BGD7-F1
#
_entry.id   AF-A0A8D8BGD7-F1
#
_cell.length_a   1.000
_cell.length_b   1.000
_cell.length_c   1.000
_cell.angle_alpha   90.00
_cell.angle_beta   90.00
_cell.angle_gamma   90.00
#
_symmetry.space_group_name_H-M   'P 1'
#
loop_
_entity.id
_entity.type
_entity.pdbx_description
1 polymer ?
#
loop_
_entity_poly.entity_id
_entity_poly.type
_entity_poly.pdbx_seq_one_letter_code
_entity_poly.pdbx_strand_id
1 'polypeptide(L)'
;RTLAQNYPQLLKDLFNAAFVSCWTDLPDNLKEELSSSLRQALMVPDLPEITQTILNLAEFMEHCENDSLRIDPKILGERAMECRAYAKALHYKEEEFHNMKEKDHAVFESLILINNKLQQKEAAEGLLEYAMEHRSASEEMKVQVRWYEKLHSWEKALSLYEEKLVANTNDLESRLGQMRCLEALGEWSSLHTLTKDKW
;
A
#
# COMPACT_ATOMS: atom_id res chain seq x y z
N ARG A 1 10.59 38.61 -7.18
CA ARG A 1 9.12 38.47 -6.93
C ARG A 1 8.29 38.41 -8.22
N THR A 2 8.65 39.13 -9.29
CA THR A 2 7.85 39.24 -10.54
C THR A 2 7.87 38.03 -11.49
N LEU A 3 8.87 37.14 -11.41
CA LEU A 3 8.97 36.01 -12.36
C LEU A 3 8.07 34.82 -11.95
N ALA A 4 8.09 34.40 -10.68
CA ALA A 4 7.26 33.29 -10.22
C ALA A 4 5.74 33.57 -10.29
N GLN A 5 5.34 34.84 -10.16
CA GLN A 5 3.93 35.26 -10.33
C GLN A 5 3.46 35.18 -11.79
N ASN A 6 4.39 35.29 -12.75
CA ASN A 6 4.08 35.27 -14.18
C ASN A 6 4.27 33.88 -14.81
N TYR A 7 4.92 32.95 -14.11
CA TYR A 7 5.24 31.60 -14.60
C TYR A 7 4.88 30.53 -13.56
N PRO A 8 3.64 29.97 -13.62
CA PRO A 8 3.16 28.98 -12.66
C PRO A 8 4.02 27.71 -12.57
N GLN A 9 4.64 27.30 -13.68
CA GLN A 9 5.54 26.14 -13.70
C GLN A 9 6.78 26.36 -12.83
N LEU A 10 7.41 27.53 -12.97
CA LEU A 10 8.58 27.90 -12.17
C LEU A 10 8.25 27.95 -10.67
N LEU A 11 7.02 28.34 -10.32
CA LEU A 11 6.56 28.34 -8.93
C LEU A 11 6.46 26.92 -8.35
N LYS A 12 5.98 25.95 -9.13
CA LYS A 12 5.92 24.54 -8.73
C LYS A 12 7.33 23.94 -8.57
N ASP A 13 8.22 24.23 -9.53
CA ASP A 13 9.59 23.69 -9.52
C ASP A 13 10.42 24.25 -8.35
N LEU A 14 10.19 25.50 -7.96
CA LEU A 14 10.88 26.14 -6.84
C LEU A 14 10.25 25.86 -5.48
N PHE A 15 9.06 25.27 -5.41
CA PHE A 15 8.29 25.15 -4.16
C PHE A 15 9.09 24.42 -3.08
N ASN A 16 9.63 23.24 -3.38
CA ASN A 16 10.37 22.43 -2.40
C ASN A 16 11.61 23.15 -1.87
N ALA A 17 12.42 23.73 -2.77
CA ALA A 17 13.63 24.45 -2.39
C ALA A 17 13.31 25.73 -1.58
N ALA A 18 12.28 26.48 -1.97
CA ALA A 18 11.83 27.66 -1.26
C ALA A 18 11.27 27.30 0.13
N PHE A 19 10.52 26.20 0.23
CA PHE A 19 9.99 25.71 1.49
C PHE A 19 11.12 25.35 2.46
N VAL A 20 12.09 24.55 2.02
CA VAL A 20 13.24 24.14 2.87
C VAL A 20 14.04 25.36 3.32
N SER A 21 14.28 26.32 2.43
CA SER A 21 14.98 27.57 2.79
C SER A 21 14.26 28.36 3.87
N CYS A 22 12.92 28.34 3.93
CA CYS A 22 12.19 28.97 5.02
C CYS A 22 12.14 28.07 6.26
N TRP A 23 12.01 26.76 6.08
CA TRP A 23 11.88 25.78 7.16
C TRP A 23 13.06 25.77 8.12
N THR A 24 14.29 25.94 7.60
CA THR A 24 15.52 25.97 8.41
C THR A 24 15.55 27.12 9.40
N ASP A 25 14.93 28.25 9.06
CA ASP A 25 14.97 29.49 9.84
C ASP A 25 13.74 29.62 10.77
N LEU A 26 12.77 28.71 10.67
CA LEU A 26 11.55 28.75 11.48
C LEU A 26 11.80 28.24 12.90
N PRO A 27 11.23 28.90 13.93
CA PRO A 27 11.23 28.38 15.28
C PRO A 27 10.32 27.14 15.41
N ASP A 28 10.61 26.28 16.39
CA ASP A 28 9.93 24.98 16.53
C ASP A 28 8.42 25.05 16.68
N ASN A 29 7.89 26.09 17.32
CA ASN A 29 6.45 26.30 17.46
C ASN A 29 5.75 26.52 16.10
N LEU A 30 6.39 27.26 15.19
CA LEU A 30 5.86 27.49 13.85
C LEU A 30 6.04 26.27 12.95
N LYS A 31 7.12 25.50 13.13
CA LYS A 31 7.29 24.20 12.45
C LYS A 31 6.16 23.22 12.80
N GLU A 32 5.78 23.15 14.08
CA GLU A 32 4.64 22.33 14.52
C GLU A 32 3.30 22.80 13.93
N GLU A 33 3.04 24.11 13.97
CA GLU A 33 1.82 24.69 13.44
C GLU A 33 1.68 24.46 11.93
N LEU A 34 2.79 24.63 11.19
CA LEU A 34 2.85 24.38 9.76
C LEU A 34 2.68 22.88 9.45
N SER A 35 3.33 21.99 10.20
CA SER A 35 3.15 20.53 10.07
C SER A 35 1.72 20.10 10.37
N SER A 36 1.07 20.73 11.35
CA SER A 36 -0.35 20.50 11.65
C SER A 36 -1.26 20.93 10.50
N SER A 37 -0.98 22.09 9.89
CA SER A 37 -1.72 22.59 8.73
C SER A 37 -1.56 21.67 7.51
N LEU A 38 -0.35 21.18 7.25
CA LEU A 38 -0.08 20.21 6.18
C LEU A 38 -0.78 18.87 6.44
N ARG A 39 -0.80 18.37 7.68
CA ARG A 39 -1.57 17.19 8.07
C ARG A 39 -3.06 17.39 7.80
N GLN A 40 -3.62 18.53 8.16
CA GLN A 40 -5.03 18.83 7.86
C GLN A 40 -5.31 18.86 6.36
N ALA A 41 -4.42 19.45 5.56
CA ALA A 41 -4.54 19.49 4.10
C ALA A 41 -4.51 18.08 3.49
N LEU A 42 -3.66 17.18 4.01
CA LEU A 42 -3.62 15.78 3.58
C LEU A 42 -4.94 15.03 3.87
N MET A 43 -5.67 15.39 4.93
CA MET A 43 -6.92 14.72 5.30
C MET A 43 -8.12 15.15 4.47
N VAL A 44 -8.00 16.21 3.65
CA VAL A 44 -9.10 16.66 2.80
C VAL A 44 -9.26 15.69 1.62
N PRO A 45 -10.44 15.09 1.42
CA PRO A 45 -10.67 14.19 0.30
C PRO A 45 -10.63 14.93 -1.05
N ASP A 46 -10.37 14.18 -2.12
CA ASP A 46 -10.50 14.63 -3.51
C ASP A 46 -9.58 15.81 -3.94
N LEU A 47 -8.42 15.98 -3.30
CA LEU A 47 -7.43 17.01 -3.65
C LEU A 47 -6.05 16.41 -4.05
N PRO A 48 -5.97 15.61 -5.12
CA PRO A 48 -4.75 14.87 -5.48
C PRO A 48 -3.56 15.78 -5.78
N GLU A 49 -3.77 16.97 -6.33
CA GLU A 49 -2.69 17.92 -6.65
C GLU A 49 -1.99 18.46 -5.40
N ILE A 50 -2.76 18.74 -4.35
CA ILE A 50 -2.23 19.22 -3.07
C ILE A 50 -1.52 18.07 -2.37
N THR A 51 -2.14 16.89 -2.31
CA THR A 51 -1.53 15.71 -1.72
C THR A 51 -0.20 15.35 -2.40
N GLN A 52 -0.16 15.32 -3.73
CA GLN A 52 1.09 15.09 -4.48
C GLN A 52 2.15 16.15 -4.19
N THR A 53 1.76 17.42 -4.08
CA THR A 53 2.68 18.51 -3.72
C THR A 53 3.29 18.29 -2.34
N ILE A 54 2.48 17.91 -1.35
CA ILE A 54 2.94 17.64 0.02
C ILE A 54 3.83 16.39 0.06
N LEU A 55 3.47 15.33 -0.68
CA LEU A 55 4.27 14.11 -0.78
C LEU A 55 5.62 14.36 -1.49
N ASN A 56 5.67 15.25 -2.47
CA ASN A 56 6.94 15.67 -3.11
C ASN A 56 7.80 16.49 -2.15
N LEU A 57 7.18 17.32 -1.32
CA LEU A 57 7.89 18.07 -0.30
C LEU A 57 8.46 17.15 0.79
N ALA A 58 7.67 16.20 1.30
CA ALA A 58 8.11 15.25 2.32
C ALA A 58 9.33 14.45 1.85
N GLU A 59 9.24 13.83 0.67
CA GLU A 59 10.36 13.11 0.03
C GLU A 59 11.58 14.01 -0.16
N PHE A 60 11.39 15.25 -0.63
CA PHE A 60 12.51 16.18 -0.82
C PHE A 60 13.20 16.52 0.51
N MET A 61 12.43 16.66 1.58
CA MET A 61 12.96 16.95 2.92
C MET A 61 13.67 15.76 3.56
N GLU A 62 13.28 14.52 3.26
CA GLU A 62 13.99 13.31 3.72
C GLU A 62 15.44 13.25 3.20
N HIS A 63 15.70 13.83 2.03
CA HIS A 63 17.04 13.88 1.43
C HIS A 63 17.86 15.10 1.87
N CYS A 64 17.26 16.03 2.61
CA CYS A 64 17.96 17.19 3.14
C CYS A 64 18.59 16.82 4.50
N GLU A 65 19.81 17.30 4.79
CA GLU A 65 20.47 17.11 6.10
C GLU A 65 19.73 17.79 7.27
N ASN A 66 18.65 18.53 6.98
CA ASN A 66 17.90 19.34 7.92
C ASN A 66 16.65 18.61 8.43
N ASP A 67 16.30 18.93 9.68
CA ASP A 67 15.08 18.59 10.42
C ASP A 67 13.89 18.18 9.50
N SER A 68 13.57 16.88 9.48
CA SER A 68 12.56 16.30 8.60
C SER A 68 11.16 16.86 8.88
N LEU A 69 10.26 16.70 7.90
CA LEU A 69 8.88 17.14 8.06
C LEU A 69 8.21 16.36 9.20
N ARG A 70 7.60 17.06 10.17
CA ARG A 70 7.02 16.44 11.38
C ARG A 70 5.61 15.88 11.11
N ILE A 71 5.54 14.98 10.13
CA ILE A 71 4.33 14.25 9.75
C ILE A 71 4.63 12.76 9.89
N ASP A 72 3.68 12.02 10.43
CA ASP A 72 3.80 10.56 10.58
C ASP A 72 3.95 9.90 9.19
N PRO A 73 5.04 9.14 8.95
CA PRO A 73 5.23 8.39 7.70
C PRO A 73 4.06 7.50 7.32
N LYS A 74 3.30 6.99 8.30
CA LYS A 74 2.11 6.17 8.04
C LYS A 74 1.04 6.95 7.29
N ILE A 75 0.80 8.19 7.68
CA ILE A 75 -0.17 9.09 7.02
C ILE A 75 0.30 9.37 5.59
N LEU A 76 1.59 9.64 5.39
CA LEU A 76 2.17 9.87 4.07
C LEU A 76 2.00 8.63 3.17
N GLY A 77 2.27 7.43 3.68
CA GLY A 77 2.09 6.17 2.97
C GLY A 77 0.63 5.91 2.56
N GLU A 78 -0.32 6.13 3.47
CA GLU A 78 -1.75 5.99 3.18
C GLU A 78 -2.21 6.96 2.08
N ARG A 79 -1.84 8.24 2.19
CA ARG A 79 -2.20 9.26 1.20
C ARG A 79 -1.51 9.04 -0.13
N ALA A 80 -0.27 8.57 -0.14
CA ALA A 80 0.43 8.16 -1.35
C ALA A 80 -0.28 7.01 -2.06
N MET A 81 -0.80 6.04 -1.29
CA MET A 81 -1.55 4.92 -1.83
C MET A 81 -2.86 5.37 -2.49
N GLU A 82 -3.63 6.24 -1.84
CA GLU A 82 -4.87 6.82 -2.39
C GLU A 82 -4.62 7.65 -3.65
N CYS A 83 -3.52 8.41 -3.69
CA CYS A 83 -3.13 9.24 -4.83
C CYS A 83 -2.39 8.48 -5.93
N ARG A 84 -2.32 7.14 -5.84
CA ARG A 84 -1.63 6.26 -6.79
C ARG A 84 -0.13 6.53 -6.95
N ALA A 85 0.50 7.19 -5.96
CA ALA A 85 1.95 7.32 -5.86
C ALA A 85 2.53 6.04 -5.23
N TYR A 86 2.37 4.90 -5.90
CA TYR A 86 2.66 3.59 -5.31
C TYR A 86 4.11 3.39 -4.90
N ALA A 87 5.07 4.00 -5.61
CA ALA A 87 6.49 3.94 -5.23
C ALA A 87 6.75 4.64 -3.88
N LYS A 88 6.12 5.79 -3.64
CA LYS A 88 6.20 6.50 -2.35
C LYS A 88 5.47 5.74 -1.24
N ALA A 89 4.29 5.19 -1.57
CA ALA A 89 3.56 4.34 -0.65
C ALA A 89 4.38 3.12 -0.22
N LEU A 90 5.11 2.50 -1.17
CA LEU A 90 6.01 1.39 -0.90
C LEU A 90 7.13 1.82 0.06
N HIS A 91 7.82 2.92 -0.24
CA HIS A 91 8.89 3.45 0.59
C HIS A 91 8.46 3.63 2.06
N TYR A 92 7.37 4.35 2.31
CA TYR A 92 6.87 4.57 3.68
C TYR A 92 6.42 3.28 4.37
N LYS A 93 5.84 2.34 3.61
CA LYS A 93 5.40 1.06 4.17
C LYS A 93 6.57 0.14 4.48
N GLU A 94 7.63 0.17 3.68
CA GLU A 94 8.88 -0.55 3.95
C GLU A 94 9.59 0.04 5.17
N GLU A 95 9.61 1.37 5.32
CA GLU A 95 10.14 2.01 6.53
C GLU A 95 9.38 1.56 7.80
N GLU A 96 8.04 1.53 7.74
CA GLU A 96 7.20 0.99 8.82
C GLU A 96 7.54 -0.47 9.13
N PHE A 97 7.78 -1.29 8.11
CA PHE A 97 8.18 -2.68 8.24
C PHE A 97 9.57 -2.85 8.88
N HIS A 98 10.54 -1.99 8.59
CA HIS A 98 11.87 -2.06 9.21
C HIS A 98 11.85 -1.60 10.68
N ASN A 99 10.97 -0.66 11.02
CA ASN A 99 10.90 -0.05 12.35
C ASN A 99 9.97 -0.80 13.33
N MET A 100 9.19 -1.78 12.86
CA MET A 100 8.28 -2.54 13.71
C MET A 100 9.04 -3.49 14.65
N LYS A 101 8.62 -3.57 15.92
CA LYS A 101 9.17 -4.53 16.90
C LYS A 101 8.51 -5.91 16.80
N GLU A 102 7.23 -5.93 16.47
CA GLU A 102 6.44 -7.14 16.27
C GLU A 102 5.94 -7.18 14.84
N LYS A 103 5.84 -8.39 14.29
CA LYS A 103 5.42 -8.62 12.90
C LYS A 103 3.90 -8.48 12.79
N ASP A 104 3.44 -7.34 12.26
CA ASP A 104 2.02 -7.11 12.00
C ASP A 104 1.60 -7.64 10.62
N HIS A 105 0.58 -8.49 10.60
CA HIS A 105 0.00 -9.03 9.38
C HIS A 105 -0.58 -7.95 8.45
N ALA A 106 -1.09 -6.85 8.99
CA ALA A 106 -1.63 -5.75 8.19
C ALA A 106 -0.55 -5.07 7.33
N VAL A 107 0.69 -4.98 7.84
CA VAL A 107 1.83 -4.41 7.11
C VAL A 107 2.21 -5.31 5.93
N PHE A 108 2.29 -6.62 6.12
CA PHE A 108 2.54 -7.58 5.03
C PHE A 108 1.47 -7.53 3.95
N GLU A 109 0.19 -7.53 4.33
CA GLU A 109 -0.90 -7.42 3.35
C GLU A 109 -0.80 -6.13 2.54
N SER A 110 -0.44 -5.03 3.20
CA SER A 110 -0.25 -3.74 2.53
C SER A 110 0.94 -3.77 1.57
N LEU A 111 2.09 -4.33 1.98
CA LEU A 111 3.27 -4.45 1.13
C LEU A 111 3.02 -5.33 -0.10
N ILE A 112 2.37 -6.48 0.09
CA ILE A 112 1.98 -7.38 -1.01
C ILE A 112 1.06 -6.64 -1.98
N LEU A 113 0.06 -5.92 -1.46
CA LEU A 113 -0.86 -5.14 -2.29
C LEU A 113 -0.14 -4.05 -3.08
N ILE A 114 0.75 -3.28 -2.46
CA ILE A 114 1.50 -2.19 -3.12
C ILE A 114 2.39 -2.77 -4.23
N ASN A 115 3.11 -3.87 -3.96
CA ASN A 115 3.96 -4.54 -4.96
C ASN A 115 3.13 -5.05 -6.15
N ASN A 116 1.95 -5.62 -5.92
CA ASN A 116 1.03 -5.99 -7.00
C ASN A 116 0.59 -4.78 -7.82
N LYS A 117 0.28 -3.64 -7.18
CA LYS A 117 -0.10 -2.40 -7.87
C LYS A 117 1.04 -1.80 -8.69
N LEU A 118 2.28 -2.04 -8.27
CA LEU A 118 3.52 -1.72 -9.00
C LEU A 118 3.88 -2.76 -10.07
N GLN A 119 3.11 -3.84 -10.21
CA GLN A 119 3.40 -4.98 -11.10
C GLN A 119 4.71 -5.72 -10.77
N GLN A 120 5.17 -5.64 -9.51
CA GLN A 120 6.35 -6.33 -9.00
C GLN A 120 5.95 -7.68 -8.39
N LYS A 121 5.59 -8.64 -9.27
CA LYS A 121 5.07 -9.95 -8.84
C LYS A 121 6.06 -10.73 -7.98
N GLU A 122 7.33 -10.76 -8.37
CA GLU A 122 8.38 -11.51 -7.66
C GLU A 122 8.59 -10.97 -6.22
N ALA A 123 8.58 -9.65 -6.05
CA ALA A 123 8.69 -9.03 -4.73
C ALA A 123 7.48 -9.36 -3.84
N ALA A 124 6.28 -9.35 -4.41
CA ALA A 124 5.06 -9.71 -3.71
C ALA A 124 5.03 -11.20 -3.30
N GLU A 125 5.56 -12.10 -4.14
CA GLU A 125 5.73 -13.52 -3.83
C GLU A 125 6.79 -13.74 -2.73
N GLY A 126 7.92 -13.05 -2.78
CA GLY A 126 8.95 -13.14 -1.73
C GLY A 126 8.46 -12.65 -0.37
N LEU A 127 7.67 -11.57 -0.33
CA LEU A 127 7.05 -11.08 0.90
C LEU A 127 6.06 -12.10 1.50
N LEU A 128 5.32 -12.79 0.63
CA LEU A 128 4.39 -13.83 1.03
C LEU A 128 5.13 -15.05 1.62
N GLU A 129 6.19 -15.53 0.96
CA GLU A 129 7.03 -16.60 1.48
C GLU A 129 7.65 -16.24 2.84
N TYR A 130 8.23 -15.03 2.94
CA TYR A 130 8.80 -14.54 4.19
C TYR A 130 7.77 -14.47 5.32
N ALA A 131 6.55 -14.02 5.02
CA ALA A 131 5.48 -13.93 5.99
C ALA A 131 4.94 -15.32 6.41
N MET A 132 5.01 -16.32 5.53
CA MET A 132 4.67 -17.71 5.85
C MET A 132 5.68 -18.36 6.79
N GLU A 133 6.98 -18.17 6.53
CA GLU A 133 8.06 -18.75 7.36
C GLU A 133 8.04 -18.26 8.82
N HIS A 134 7.48 -17.09 9.06
CA HIS A 134 7.52 -16.42 10.36
C HIS A 134 6.19 -16.38 11.10
N ARG A 135 5.19 -17.18 10.68
CA ARG A 135 3.87 -17.29 11.33
C ARG A 135 3.76 -18.57 12.16
N SER A 136 2.89 -18.56 13.17
CA SER A 136 2.59 -19.73 14.03
C SER A 136 1.50 -20.65 13.44
N ALA A 137 1.67 -21.97 13.67
CA ALA A 137 0.91 -23.12 13.15
C ALA A 137 -0.63 -23.03 12.99
N SER A 138 -1.33 -22.24 13.80
CA SER A 138 -2.80 -22.34 13.93
C SER A 138 -3.62 -21.47 12.98
N GLU A 139 -3.03 -20.43 12.38
CA GLU A 139 -3.71 -19.48 11.47
C GLU A 139 -3.20 -19.58 10.02
N GLU A 140 -2.38 -20.59 9.74
CA GLU A 140 -1.64 -20.78 8.50
C GLU A 140 -2.58 -20.93 7.30
N MET A 141 -3.48 -21.92 7.33
CA MET A 141 -4.16 -22.34 6.10
C MET A 141 -5.17 -21.32 5.54
N LYS A 142 -5.93 -20.60 6.40
CA LYS A 142 -7.00 -19.70 5.91
C LYS A 142 -6.47 -18.43 5.25
N VAL A 143 -5.37 -17.89 5.76
CA VAL A 143 -4.82 -16.62 5.27
C VAL A 143 -3.95 -16.82 4.03
N GLN A 144 -3.26 -17.97 3.94
CA GLN A 144 -2.45 -18.32 2.77
C GLN A 144 -3.25 -18.28 1.47
N VAL A 145 -4.46 -18.87 1.43
CA VAL A 145 -5.23 -18.95 0.18
C VAL A 145 -5.69 -17.58 -0.31
N ARG A 146 -6.21 -16.74 0.60
CA ARG A 146 -6.66 -15.37 0.26
C ARG A 146 -5.51 -14.50 -0.23
N TRP A 147 -4.28 -14.71 0.23
CA TRP A 147 -3.14 -13.93 -0.21
C TRP A 147 -2.69 -14.31 -1.62
N TYR A 148 -2.65 -15.61 -1.96
CA TYR A 148 -2.42 -16.04 -3.34
C TYR A 148 -3.51 -15.53 -4.30
N GLU A 149 -4.75 -15.46 -3.83
CA GLU A 149 -5.85 -14.84 -4.57
C GLU A 149 -5.57 -13.34 -4.82
N LYS A 150 -5.19 -12.59 -3.77
CA LYS A 150 -4.81 -11.16 -3.88
C LYS A 150 -3.57 -10.92 -4.76
N LEU A 151 -2.68 -11.90 -4.90
CA LEU A 151 -1.49 -11.90 -5.76
C LEU A 151 -1.78 -12.21 -7.23
N HIS A 152 -3.02 -12.51 -7.60
CA HIS A 152 -3.37 -13.03 -8.93
C HIS A 152 -2.65 -14.33 -9.29
N SER A 153 -2.19 -15.08 -8.28
CA SER A 153 -1.63 -16.42 -8.44
C SER A 153 -2.75 -17.44 -8.36
N TRP A 154 -3.68 -17.34 -9.31
CA TRP A 154 -4.97 -18.04 -9.32
C TRP A 154 -4.84 -19.55 -9.31
N GLU A 155 -3.84 -20.13 -9.97
CA GLU A 155 -3.60 -21.58 -9.98
C GLU A 155 -3.22 -22.10 -8.58
N LYS A 156 -2.29 -21.43 -7.90
CA LYS A 156 -1.89 -21.76 -6.51
C LYS A 156 -3.03 -21.51 -5.53
N ALA A 157 -3.81 -20.44 -5.72
CA ALA A 157 -4.99 -20.18 -4.89
C ALA A 157 -6.06 -21.27 -5.08
N LEU A 158 -6.30 -21.71 -6.33
CA LEU A 158 -7.26 -22.74 -6.67
C LEU A 158 -6.90 -24.08 -6.00
N SER A 159 -5.65 -24.53 -6.12
CA SER A 159 -5.22 -25.81 -5.52
C SER A 159 -5.36 -25.82 -4.01
N LEU A 160 -5.04 -24.72 -3.34
CA LEU A 160 -5.22 -24.57 -1.90
C LEU A 160 -6.70 -24.51 -1.48
N TYR A 161 -7.56 -23.87 -2.29
CA TYR A 161 -9.02 -23.90 -2.06
C TYR A 161 -9.57 -25.33 -2.18
N GLU A 162 -9.11 -26.10 -3.17
CA GLU A 162 -9.51 -27.49 -3.36
C GLU A 162 -9.07 -28.37 -2.20
N GLU A 163 -7.81 -28.27 -1.76
CA GLU A 163 -7.31 -28.99 -0.59
C GLU A 163 -8.14 -28.67 0.67
N LYS A 164 -8.46 -27.39 0.87
CA LYS A 164 -9.29 -26.95 2.00
C LYS A 164 -10.72 -27.46 1.93
N LEU A 165 -11.31 -27.59 0.74
CA LEU A 165 -12.65 -28.15 0.52
C LEU A 165 -12.68 -29.68 0.68
N VAL A 166 -11.56 -30.37 0.46
CA VAL A 166 -11.41 -31.79 0.81
C VAL A 166 -11.46 -31.97 2.32
N ALA A 167 -10.78 -31.12 3.09
CA ALA A 167 -10.78 -31.17 4.55
C ALA A 167 -12.11 -30.70 5.18
N ASN A 168 -12.75 -29.67 4.61
CA ASN A 168 -14.04 -29.15 5.05
C ASN A 168 -14.94 -28.78 3.86
N THR A 169 -15.77 -29.72 3.45
CA THR A 169 -16.63 -29.59 2.26
C THR A 169 -17.76 -28.57 2.41
N ASN A 170 -18.05 -28.11 3.63
CA ASN A 170 -19.12 -27.13 3.90
C ASN A 170 -18.59 -25.70 4.08
N ASP A 171 -17.31 -25.43 3.87
CA ASP A 171 -16.76 -24.08 3.92
C ASP A 171 -17.19 -23.27 2.67
N LEU A 172 -18.25 -22.48 2.83
CA LEU A 172 -18.79 -21.62 1.78
C LEU A 172 -17.76 -20.59 1.30
N GLU A 173 -16.93 -20.07 2.20
CA GLU A 173 -15.94 -19.04 1.87
C GLU A 173 -14.87 -19.57 0.92
N SER A 174 -14.36 -20.77 1.21
CA SER A 174 -13.41 -21.47 0.33
C SER A 174 -14.02 -21.82 -1.02
N ARG A 175 -15.30 -22.21 -1.05
CA ARG A 175 -15.99 -22.48 -2.32
C ARG A 175 -16.16 -21.23 -3.16
N LEU A 176 -16.54 -20.10 -2.56
CA LEU A 176 -16.60 -18.82 -3.26
C LEU A 176 -15.22 -18.39 -3.77
N GLY A 177 -14.15 -18.64 -3.00
CA GLY A 177 -12.77 -18.42 -3.46
C GLY A 177 -12.39 -19.28 -4.65
N GLN A 178 -12.73 -20.58 -4.63
CA GLN A 178 -12.54 -21.49 -5.76
C GLN A 178 -13.24 -20.96 -7.02
N MET A 179 -14.48 -20.50 -6.88
CA MET A 179 -15.25 -19.93 -7.99
C MET A 179 -14.59 -18.69 -8.60
N ARG A 180 -14.10 -17.76 -7.76
CA ARG A 180 -13.37 -16.57 -8.22
C ARG A 180 -12.07 -16.93 -8.95
N CYS A 181 -11.36 -17.96 -8.48
CA CYS A 181 -10.16 -18.45 -9.17
C CYS A 181 -10.49 -19.07 -10.53
N LEU A 182 -11.54 -19.91 -10.61
CA LEU A 182 -11.99 -20.51 -11.87
C LEU A 182 -12.47 -19.45 -12.88
N GLU A 183 -13.19 -18.43 -12.41
CA GLU A 183 -13.58 -17.28 -13.23
C GLU A 183 -12.35 -16.55 -13.78
N ALA A 184 -11.37 -16.23 -12.92
CA ALA A 184 -10.16 -15.52 -13.31
C ALA A 184 -9.26 -16.33 -14.28
N LEU A 185 -9.27 -17.67 -14.18
CA LEU A 185 -8.57 -18.58 -15.09
C LEU A 185 -9.33 -18.84 -16.40
N GLY A 186 -10.63 -18.49 -16.47
CA GLY A 186 -11.48 -18.75 -17.63
C GLY A 186 -11.99 -20.19 -17.73
N GLU A 187 -11.98 -20.94 -16.62
CA GLU A 187 -12.43 -22.34 -16.55
C GLU A 187 -13.96 -22.43 -16.36
N TRP A 188 -14.69 -21.94 -17.35
CA TRP A 188 -16.16 -21.77 -17.30
C TRP A 188 -16.93 -23.09 -17.16
N SER A 189 -16.43 -24.17 -17.75
CA SER A 189 -17.05 -25.50 -17.69
C SER A 189 -17.09 -26.04 -16.26
N SER A 190 -15.96 -25.92 -15.56
CA SER A 190 -15.79 -26.33 -14.17
C SER A 190 -16.63 -25.44 -13.25
N LEU A 191 -16.63 -24.13 -13.48
CA LEU A 191 -17.46 -23.18 -12.74
C LEU A 191 -18.97 -23.44 -12.91
N HIS A 192 -19.42 -23.75 -14.13
CA HIS A 192 -20.82 -24.07 -14.43
C HIS A 192 -21.28 -25.35 -13.72
N THR A 193 -20.43 -26.38 -13.70
CA THR A 193 -20.72 -27.63 -13.00
C THR A 193 -20.82 -27.40 -11.49
N LEU A 194 -19.85 -26.66 -10.94
CA LEU A 194 -19.79 -26.34 -9.51
C LEU A 194 -20.99 -25.52 -9.03
N THR A 195 -21.46 -24.57 -9.84
CA THR A 195 -22.66 -23.77 -9.53
C THR A 195 -23.91 -24.64 -9.54
N LYS A 196 -24.12 -25.44 -10.60
CA LYS A 196 -25.30 -26.31 -10.75
C LYS A 196 -25.44 -27.38 -9.67
N ASP A 197 -24.33 -27.89 -9.14
CA ASP A 197 -24.34 -28.96 -8.13
C ASP A 197 -24.64 -28.44 -6.71
N LYS A 198 -24.47 -27.14 -6.46
CA LYS A 198 -24.49 -26.57 -5.10
C LYS A 198 -25.44 -25.39 -4.91
N TRP A 199 -26.01 -24.85 -5.99
CA TRP A 199 -26.97 -23.74 -6.01
C TRP A 199 -28.14 -24.06 -6.95
#